data_AF-A0A925W7S7-F1
#
_entry.id   AF-A0A925W7S7-F1
#
_cell.length_a   1.000
_cell.length_b   1.000
_cell.length_c   1.000
_cell.angle_alpha   90.00
_cell.angle_beta   90.00
_cell.angle_gamma   90.00
#
_symmetry.space_group_name_H-M   'P 1'
#
loop_
_entity.id
_entity.type
_entity.pdbx_description
1 polymer ?
#
loop_
_entity_poly.entity_id
_entity_poly.type
_entity_poly.pdbx_seq_one_letter_code
_entity_poly.pdbx_strand_id
1 'polypeptide(L)' 'MCRPVHFAVVYAINPWMRPDLPVDRERAVRQWELLRQTYLDLGHRVDLLDPVPGLPDMVFAANGATVVDGRVLGARFRHP' A
#
# COMPACT_ATOMS: atom_id res chain seq x y z
N MET A 1 -1.08 -3.32 7.07
CA MET A 1 -0.37 -3.18 5.78
C MET A 1 -1.09 -4.00 4.71
N CYS A 2 -0.83 -3.78 3.42
CA CYS A 2 -1.35 -4.61 2.33
C CYS A 2 -0.17 -5.07 1.45
N ARG A 3 -0.10 -6.37 1.15
CA ARG A 3 1.01 -6.95 0.40
C ARG A 3 0.93 -6.53 -1.07
N PRO A 4 2.05 -6.18 -1.75
CA PRO A 4 2.06 -5.69 -3.13
C PRO A 4 1.84 -6.79 -4.18
N VAL A 5 0.92 -7.73 -3.93
CA VAL A 5 0.60 -8.83 -4.85
C VAL A 5 0.09 -8.27 -6.17
N HIS A 6 -0.73 -7.23 -6.16
CA HIS A 6 -1.29 -6.60 -7.37
C HIS A 6 -0.69 -5.22 -7.68
N PHE A 7 0.44 -4.86 -7.04
CA PHE A 7 1.04 -3.54 -7.23
C PHE A 7 1.56 -3.35 -8.66
N ALA A 8 1.20 -2.20 -9.23
CA ALA A 8 1.63 -1.74 -10.54
C ALA A 8 1.41 -0.22 -10.64
N VAL A 9 2.15 0.45 -11.53
CA VAL A 9 1.89 1.85 -11.88
C VAL A 9 1.23 1.86 -13.26
N VAL A 10 -0.11 1.84 -13.29
CA VAL A 10 -0.91 1.76 -14.54
C VAL A 10 -1.66 3.04 -14.88
N TYR A 11 -1.56 4.05 -14.02
CA TYR A 11 -2.10 5.40 -14.19
C TYR A 11 -1.23 6.41 -13.44
N ALA A 12 -1.47 7.71 -13.65
CA ALA A 12 -0.77 8.77 -12.94
C ALA A 12 -1.75 9.74 -12.29
N ILE A 13 -1.75 9.77 -10.95
CA ILE A 13 -2.56 10.70 -10.13
C ILE A 13 -1.68 11.61 -9.26
N ASN A 14 -0.36 11.45 -9.35
CA ASN A 14 0.63 12.31 -8.73
C ASN A 14 1.92 12.38 -9.59
N PRO A 15 2.82 13.35 -9.35
CA PRO A 15 3.99 13.59 -10.21
C PRO A 15 5.05 12.47 -10.21
N TRP A 16 4.98 11.50 -9.27
CA TRP A 16 5.96 10.41 -9.16
C TRP A 16 5.59 9.20 -10.01
N MET A 17 4.32 9.08 -10.39
CA MET A 17 3.84 7.95 -11.18
C MET A 17 4.28 8.08 -12.63
N ARG A 18 4.96 7.04 -13.11
CA ARG A 18 5.48 6.90 -14.47
C ARG A 18 4.93 5.61 -15.10
N PRO A 19 3.71 5.62 -15.69
CA PRO A 19 3.10 4.41 -16.27
C PRO A 19 3.88 3.85 -17.46
N ASP A 20 4.78 4.65 -18.04
CA ASP A 20 5.72 4.28 -19.09
C ASP A 20 6.88 3.40 -18.60
N LEU A 21 7.09 3.31 -17.28
CA LEU A 21 8.18 2.54 -16.69
C LEU A 21 7.66 1.25 -16.04
N PRO A 22 8.32 0.10 -16.28
CA PRO A 22 7.90 -1.17 -15.68
C PRO A 22 8.16 -1.19 -14.17
N VAL A 23 7.26 -1.84 -13.43
CA VAL A 23 7.44 -2.15 -12.01
C VAL A 23 8.08 -3.53 -11.88
N ASP A 24 9.21 -3.62 -11.19
CA ASP A 24 9.78 -4.88 -10.71
C ASP A 24 8.99 -5.36 -9.48
N ARG A 25 8.02 -6.24 -9.71
CA ARG A 25 7.13 -6.76 -8.67
C ARG A 25 7.85 -7.61 -7.63
N GLU A 26 8.87 -8.37 -8.03
CA GLU A 26 9.62 -9.17 -7.07
C GLU A 26 10.43 -8.28 -6.13
N ARG A 27 11.06 -7.24 -6.67
CA ARG A 27 11.75 -6.23 -5.86
C ARG A 27 10.78 -5.50 -4.94
N ALA A 28 9.60 -5.13 -5.43
CA ALA A 28 8.57 -4.49 -4.60
C ALA A 28 8.14 -5.39 -3.43
N VAL A 29 7.94 -6.69 -3.67
CA VAL A 29 7.63 -7.68 -2.62
C VAL A 29 8.78 -7.79 -1.62
N ARG A 30 10.04 -7.87 -2.07
CA ARG A 30 11.22 -7.94 -1.18
C ARG A 30 11.36 -6.68 -0.31
N GLN A 31 11.20 -5.50 -0.91
CA GLN A 31 11.27 -4.22 -0.20
C GLN A 31 10.14 -4.10 0.84
N TRP A 32 8.92 -4.51 0.48
CA TRP A 32 7.79 -4.51 1.38
C TRP A 32 7.97 -5.49 2.55
N GLU A 33 8.49 -6.69 2.27
CA GLU A 33 8.73 -7.71 3.30
C GLU A 33 9.80 -7.24 4.30
N LEU A 34 10.86 -6.57 3.82
CA LEU A 34 11.85 -5.94 4.69
C LEU A 34 11.21 -4.88 5.60
N LEU A 35 10.34 -4.03 5.06
CA LEU A 35 9.62 -3.03 5.86
C LEU A 35 8.70 -3.70 6.90
N ARG A 36 7.95 -4.73 6.50
CA ARG A 36 7.07 -5.49 7.40
C ARG A 36 7.87 -6.12 8.53
N GLN A 37 8.99 -6.77 8.20
CA GLN A 37 9.86 -7.41 9.19
C GLN A 37 10.45 -6.37 10.14
N THR A 38 10.86 -5.20 9.63
CA THR A 38 11.36 -4.10 10.47
C THR A 38 10.32 -3.66 11.52
N TYR A 39 9.04 -3.53 11.14
CA TYR A 39 7.99 -3.21 12.12
C TYR A 39 7.82 -4.32 13.17
N LEU A 40 7.85 -5.58 12.77
CA LEU A 40 7.76 -6.72 13.69
C LEU A 40 8.94 -6.78 14.65
N ASP A 41 10.17 -6.58 14.16
CA ASP A 41 11.39 -6.59 14.97
C ASP A 41 11.40 -5.45 16.00
N LEU A 42 10.76 -4.33 15.68
CA LEU A 42 10.53 -3.21 16.60
C LEU A 42 9.37 -3.46 17.59
N GLY A 43 8.73 -4.63 17.56
CA GLY A 43 7.65 -5.03 18.47
C GLY A 43 6.26 -4.53 18.08
N HIS A 44 6.07 -4.00 16.87
CA HIS A 44 4.74 -3.61 16.40
C HIS A 44 3.92 -4.83 15.96
N ARG A 45 2.60 -4.77 16.20
CA ARG A 45 1.66 -5.66 15.53
C ARG A 45 1.42 -5.15 14.10
N VAL A 46 1.53 -6.04 13.12
CA VAL A 46 1.21 -5.75 11.73
C VAL A 46 0.04 -6.62 11.28
N ASP A 47 -1.14 -6.00 11.16
CA ASP A 47 -2.31 -6.64 10.54
C ASP A 47 -2.24 -6.51 9.01
N LEU A 48 -2.67 -7.55 8.29
CA LEU A 48 -2.63 -7.59 6.83
C LEU A 48 -4.03 -7.52 6.22
N LEU A 49 -4.16 -6.70 5.18
CA LEU A 49 -5.32 -6.66 4.30
C LEU A 49 -5.08 -7.58 3.10
N ASP A 50 -6.12 -8.30 2.69
CA ASP A 50 -6.10 -9.05 1.44
C ASP A 50 -6.09 -8.09 0.24
N PRO A 51 -5.08 -8.17 -0.65
CA PRO A 51 -5.00 -7.30 -1.81
C PRO A 51 -6.07 -7.67 -2.84
N VAL A 52 -6.65 -6.66 -3.49
CA VAL A 52 -7.71 -6.86 -4.50
C VAL A 52 -7.16 -6.62 -5.91
N PRO A 53 -7.38 -7.53 -6.88
CA PRO A 53 -7.03 -7.30 -8.27
C PRO A 53 -7.66 -6.02 -8.82
N GLY A 54 -6.90 -5.24 -9.58
CA GLY A 54 -7.36 -3.97 -10.15
C GLY A 54 -7.23 -2.77 -9.21
N LEU A 55 -6.85 -2.96 -7.94
CA LEU A 55 -6.59 -1.87 -6.98
C LEU A 55 -5.10 -1.84 -6.58
N PRO A 56 -4.19 -1.40 -7.47
CA PRO A 56 -2.75 -1.52 -7.26
C PRO A 56 -2.25 -0.68 -6.07
N ASP A 57 -2.91 0.44 -5.77
CA ASP A 57 -2.52 1.36 -4.71
C ASP A 57 -2.96 0.95 -3.29
N MET A 58 -3.64 -0.20 -3.12
CA MET A 58 -4.01 -0.71 -1.77
C MET A 58 -2.81 -0.89 -0.84
N VAL A 59 -1.61 -1.02 -1.39
CA VAL A 59 -0.34 -1.09 -0.64
C VAL A 59 -0.12 0.14 0.24
N PHE A 60 -0.66 1.30 -0.13
CA PHE A 60 -0.60 2.55 0.61
C PHE A 60 -1.70 2.63 1.67
N ALA A 61 -1.69 1.67 2.60
CA ALA A 61 -2.71 1.54 3.65
C ALA A 61 -2.91 2.81 4.51
N ALA A 62 -1.91 3.70 4.56
CA ALA A 62 -2.00 5.00 5.22
C ALA A 62 -3.14 5.89 4.68
N ASN A 63 -3.54 5.71 3.42
CA ASN A 63 -4.57 6.55 2.81
C ASN A 63 -6.00 6.06 3.05
N GLY A 64 -6.20 4.85 3.60
CA GLY A 64 -7.54 4.25 3.72
C GLY A 64 -8.44 4.92 4.76
N ALA A 65 -7.87 5.40 5.87
CA ALA A 65 -8.60 6.06 6.94
C ALA A 65 -7.67 6.80 7.91
N THR A 66 -8.26 7.70 8.69
CA THR A 66 -7.64 8.23 9.92
C THR A 66 -8.32 7.59 11.13
N VAL A 67 -7.52 7.13 12.10
CA VAL A 67 -8.03 6.47 13.32
C VAL A 67 -7.58 7.26 14.55
N VAL A 68 -8.51 7.60 15.44
CA VAL A 68 -8.26 8.30 16.70
C VAL A 68 -9.19 7.73 17.77
N ASP A 69 -8.63 7.30 18.91
CA ASP A 69 -9.38 6.80 20.08
C ASP A 69 -10.47 5.76 19.73
N GLY A 70 -10.11 4.77 18.90
CA GLY A 70 -11.02 3.70 18.47
C GLY A 70 -12.10 4.13 17.45
N ARG A 71 -12.08 5.40 17.00
CA ARG A 71 -12.97 5.90 15.93
C ARG A 71 -12.24 5.97 14.61
N VAL A 72 -12.97 5.73 13.53
CA VAL A 72 -12.44 5.67 12.16
C VAL A 72 -13.15 6.70 11.28
N LEU A 73 -12.36 7.52 10.59
CA LEU A 73 -12.81 8.36 9.48
C LEU A 73 -12.29 7.75 8.17
N GLY A 74 -13.17 7.05 7.45
CA GLY A 74 -12.83 6.44 6.16
C GLY A 74 -12.53 7.48 5.09
N ALA A 75 -11.54 7.21 4.25
CA ALA A 75 -11.18 8.12 3.17
C ALA A 75 -12.19 8.09 2.03
N ARG A 76 -12.46 9.27 1.46
CA ARG A 76 -13.10 9.42 0.16
C ARG A 76 -12.05 9.96 -0.82
N PHE A 77 -11.57 9.09 -1.69
CA PHE A 77 -10.49 9.43 -2.63
C PHE A 77 -10.96 10.46 -3.66
N ARG A 78 -10.04 11.34 -4.06
CA ARG A 78 -10.26 12.33 -5.13
C ARG A 78 -10.30 11.68 -6.52
N HIS A 79 -9.50 10.63 -6.70
CA HIS A 79 -9.36 9.91 -7.96
C HIS A 79 -10.18 8.61 -7.87
N PRO A 80 -10.99 8.30 -8.89
CA PRO A 80 -11.82 7.09 -8.93
C PRO A 80 -11.02 5.82 -9.25
#